data_AF-A0A2V7DMT1-F1
#
_entry.id   AF-A0A2V7DMT1-F1
#
_cell.length_a   1.000
_cell.length_b   1.000
_cell.length_c   1.000
_cell.angle_alpha   90.00
_cell.angle_beta   90.00
_cell.angle_gamma   90.00
#
_symmetry.space_group_name_H-M   'P 1'
#
loop_
_entity.id
_entity.type
_entity.pdbx_description
1 polymer ?
#
loop_
_entity_poly.entity_id
_entity_poly.type
_entity_poly.pdbx_seq_one_letter_code
_entity_poly.pdbx_strand_id
1 'polypeptide(L)' 'MTPTTALFTLIDTVETDDQRTRAEQLAREAKGVKIVINNLQVQKK' A
#
# COMPACT_ATOMS: atom_id res chain seq x y z
N MET A 1 20.62 13.46 11.64
CA MET A 1 19.84 12.51 10.83
C MET A 1 18.44 13.09 10.67
N THR A 2 18.09 13.58 9.49
CA THR A 2 16.68 13.84 9.18
C THR A 2 15.96 12.49 9.20
N PRO A 3 14.84 12.32 9.91
CA PRO A 3 14.06 11.11 9.75
C PRO A 3 13.51 11.13 8.33
N THR A 4 14.10 10.37 7.42
CA THR A 4 13.49 10.08 6.12
C THR A 4 12.18 9.37 6.44
N THR A 5 11.06 10.09 6.39
CA THR A 5 9.74 9.49 6.52
C THR A 5 9.61 8.54 5.34
N ALA A 6 9.72 7.23 5.59
CA ALA A 6 9.60 6.25 4.53
C ALA A 6 8.12 6.16 4.13
N LEU A 7 7.85 6.68 2.94
CA LEU A 7 6.57 6.64 2.26
C LEU A 7 6.53 5.43 1.33
N PHE A 8 5.50 4.61 1.44
CA PHE A 8 5.29 3.46 0.57
C PHE A 8 3.99 3.63 -0.21
N THR A 9 4.06 3.59 -1.54
CA THR A 9 2.92 3.83 -2.42
C THR A 9 2.63 2.61 -3.27
N LEU A 10 1.39 2.11 -3.23
CA LEU A 10 0.92 1.01 -4.07
C LEU A 10 0.18 1.57 -5.27
N ILE A 11 0.65 1.27 -6.49
CA ILE A 11 0.07 1.77 -7.75
C ILE A 11 -0.07 0.58 -8.71
N ASP A 12 -1.28 0.03 -8.81
CA ASP A 12 -1.64 -1.04 -9.76
C ASP A 12 -3.17 -1.26 -9.76
N THR A 13 -3.63 -2.22 -10.57
CA THR A 13 -5.00 -2.72 -10.61
C THR A 13 -5.07 -4.13 -10.01
N VAL A 14 -6.04 -4.37 -9.14
CA VAL A 14 -6.29 -5.68 -8.50
C VAL A 14 -7.69 -6.18 -8.82
N GLU A 15 -7.91 -7.49 -8.73
CA GLU A 15 -9.19 -8.09 -9.12
C GLU A 15 -10.26 -7.95 -8.03
N THR A 16 -9.86 -7.82 -6.76
CA THR A 16 -10.79 -7.77 -5.63
C THR A 16 -10.40 -6.73 -4.57
N ASP A 17 -11.39 -6.31 -3.78
CA ASP A 17 -11.18 -5.39 -2.65
C ASP A 17 -10.31 -6.02 -1.54
N ASP A 18 -10.45 -7.33 -1.32
CA ASP A 18 -9.61 -8.10 -0.39
C ASP A 18 -8.13 -8.05 -0.78
N GLN A 19 -7.81 -8.17 -2.07
CA GLN A 19 -6.43 -8.05 -2.56
C GLN A 19 -5.86 -6.65 -2.26
N ARG A 20 -6.65 -5.59 -2.51
CA ARG A 20 -6.27 -4.21 -2.19
C ARG A 20 -5.97 -4.04 -0.70
N THR A 21 -6.86 -4.54 0.15
CA THR A 21 -6.77 -4.39 1.60
C THR A 21 -5.57 -5.16 2.16
N ARG A 22 -5.34 -6.38 1.68
CA ARG A 22 -4.21 -7.21 2.11
C ARG A 22 -2.87 -6.60 1.70
N ALA A 23 -2.78 -6.03 0.50
CA ALA A 23 -1.57 -5.35 0.04
C ALA A 23 -1.20 -4.15 0.92
N GLU A 24 -2.19 -3.36 1.33
CA GLU A 24 -1.98 -2.26 2.27
C GLU A 24 -1.50 -2.73 3.63
N GLN A 25 -2.12 -3.79 4.18
CA GLN A 25 -1.71 -4.32 5.47
C GLN A 25 -0.26 -4.81 5.45
N LEU A 26 0.14 -5.56 4.42
CA LEU A 26 1.51 -6.02 4.25
C LEU A 26 2.50 -4.85 4.11
N ALA A 27 2.12 -3.79 3.38
CA ALA A 27 2.95 -2.59 3.26
C ALA A 27 3.11 -1.85 4.60
N ARG A 28 2.09 -1.86 5.47
CA ARG A 28 2.16 -1.26 6.82
C ARG A 28 3.04 -2.06 7.78
N GLU A 29 3.10 -3.38 7.61
CA GLU A 29 3.94 -4.28 8.42
C GLU A 29 5.44 -4.19 8.03
N ALA A 30 5.76 -3.59 6.88
CA ALA A 30 7.14 -3.42 6.44
C ALA A 30 7.93 -2.48 7.37
N LYS A 31 9.10 -2.96 7.81
CA LYS A 31 9.96 -2.26 8.78
C LYS A 31 10.36 -0.87 8.26
N GLY A 32 10.05 0.16 9.05
CA GLY A 32 10.41 1.55 8.76
C GLY A 32 9.37 2.32 7.96
N VAL A 33 8.30 1.67 7.50
CA VAL A 33 7.17 2.35 6.86
C VAL A 33 6.39 3.14 7.91
N LYS A 34 6.25 4.45 7.68
CA LYS A 34 5.47 5.34 8.54
C LYS A 34 4.10 5.67 7.94
N ILE A 35 4.03 5.71 6.60
CA ILE A 35 2.84 6.09 5.85
C ILE A 35 2.73 5.16 4.65
N VAL A 36 1.54 4.59 4.47
CA VAL A 36 1.17 3.82 3.27
C VAL A 36 0.08 4.59 2.55
N ILE A 37 0.29 4.82 1.24
CA ILE A 37 -0.73 5.37 0.35
C ILE A 37 -1.16 4.25 -0.59
N ASN A 38 -2.39 3.78 -0.42
CA ASN A 38 -2.98 2.72 -1.23
C ASN A 38 -3.77 3.33 -2.39
N ASN A 39 -3.18 3.35 -3.58
CA ASN A 39 -3.83 3.82 -4.80
C ASN A 39 -4.28 2.67 -5.72
N LEU A 40 -4.33 1.43 -5.20
CA LEU A 40 -4.76 0.28 -5.98
C LEU A 40 -6.22 0.43 -6.43
N GLN A 41 -6.46 0.22 -7.71
CA GLN A 41 -7.79 0.25 -8.29
C GLN A 41 -8.34 -1.17 -8.40
N VAL A 42 -9.58 -1.40 -7.98
CA VAL A 42 -10.22 -2.71 -8.19
C VAL A 42 -10.78 -2.74 -9.61
N GLN A 43 -10.33 -3.68 -10.42
CA GLN A 43 -10.87 -3.91 -11.75
C GLN A 43 -12.32 -4.36 -11.63
N LYS A 44 -13.25 -3.49 -12.03
CA LYS A 44 -14.65 -3.88 -12.24
C LYS A 44 -14.71 -4.62 -13.57
N LYS A 45 -15.03 -5.91 -13.54
CA LYS A 45 -15.41 -6.67 -14.73
C LYS A 45 -16.76 -6.20 -15.26
#